data_AF-A0A7C9EKD2-F1
#
_entry.id   AF-A0A7C9EKD2-F1
#
_cell.length_a   1.000
_cell.length_b   1.000
_cell.length_c   1.000
_cell.angle_alpha   90.00
_cell.angle_beta   90.00
_cell.angle_gamma   90.00
#
_symmetry.space_group_name_H-M   'P 1'
#
loop_
_entity.id
_entity.type
_entity.pdbx_description
1 polymer ?
#
loop_
_entity_poly.entity_id
_entity_poly.type
_entity_poly.pdbx_seq_one_letter_code
_entity_poly.pdbx_strand_id
1 'polypeptide(L)'
;VLAVSNAISFANPKAPVYPRLAQGKLWNEMTVTWTSGYEIGEAEPFVEWGPVGGETTQSPAGTLTFHRNSMCGAPARTVGWRDPGFIHTSFLKELWPNSLYMYRLGHKLINGTYVWSQSYRFRSSPYPGQDSLQRVIIFGDMGKGEIDGSLEYNNFQSGSLNTTKQLINDVENIDIVFHIGDISYACGYLSQWDQFTAQIEPIASRVPYMLASGNHERDWPGTGSFYGNYDSGGECGVPAQTMFYTPAENRAKFWYTTDYGMFRFCIANTE
;
A
#
# COMPACT_ATOMS: atom_id res chain seq x y z
N VAL A 1 -16.00 -17.07 -27.20
CA VAL A 1 -17.00 -16.38 -26.36
C VAL A 1 -18.38 -16.76 -26.88
N LEU A 2 -19.24 -17.34 -26.02
CA LEU A 2 -20.61 -17.76 -26.41
C LEU A 2 -21.71 -16.79 -25.95
N ALA A 3 -21.45 -15.99 -24.91
CA ALA A 3 -22.32 -14.91 -24.43
C ALA A 3 -21.49 -13.86 -23.68
N VAL A 4 -22.04 -12.65 -23.53
CA VAL A 4 -21.49 -11.53 -22.73
C VAL A 4 -22.64 -10.91 -21.93
N SER A 5 -22.44 -10.62 -20.65
CA SER A 5 -23.45 -9.98 -19.79
C SER A 5 -23.56 -8.47 -20.04
N ASN A 6 -24.53 -7.81 -19.40
CA ASN A 6 -24.55 -6.35 -19.33
C ASN A 6 -23.35 -5.81 -18.54
N ALA A 7 -22.97 -4.56 -18.82
CA ALA A 7 -21.97 -3.84 -18.03
C ALA A 7 -22.52 -3.47 -16.64
N ILE A 8 -21.64 -3.47 -15.64
CA ILE A 8 -21.91 -3.07 -14.25
C ILE A 8 -20.78 -2.12 -13.83
N SER A 9 -21.09 -1.09 -13.04
CA SER A 9 -20.11 -0.12 -12.54
C SER A 9 -20.46 0.32 -11.12
N PHE A 10 -19.43 0.62 -10.32
CA PHE A 10 -19.61 1.39 -9.10
C PHE A 10 -20.20 2.77 -9.42
N ALA A 11 -20.92 3.35 -8.46
CA ALA A 11 -21.50 4.69 -8.59
C ALA A 11 -20.42 5.76 -8.83
N ASN A 12 -19.25 5.61 -8.18
CA ASN A 12 -18.06 6.41 -8.47
C ASN A 12 -16.82 5.50 -8.62
N PRO A 13 -16.46 5.12 -9.86
CA PRO A 13 -15.27 4.30 -10.11
C PRO A 13 -13.94 5.00 -9.78
N LYS A 14 -13.95 6.33 -9.59
CA LYS A 14 -12.74 7.13 -9.28
C LYS A 14 -12.54 7.38 -7.79
N ALA A 15 -13.43 6.88 -6.92
CA ALA A 15 -13.39 7.15 -5.49
C ALA A 15 -12.02 6.84 -4.85
N PRO A 16 -11.57 7.62 -3.84
CA PRO A 16 -10.37 7.30 -3.09
C PRO A 16 -10.58 6.04 -2.24
N VAL A 17 -9.72 5.04 -2.42
CA VAL A 17 -9.85 3.71 -1.82
C VAL A 17 -8.53 3.16 -1.28
N TYR A 18 -8.64 2.18 -0.38
CA TYR A 18 -7.56 1.32 0.10
C TYR A 18 -6.35 2.09 0.67
N PRO A 19 -6.55 2.96 1.67
CA PRO A 19 -5.42 3.63 2.30
C PRO A 19 -4.56 2.63 3.07
N ARG A 20 -3.26 2.84 2.98
CA ARG A 20 -2.23 2.08 3.69
C ARG A 20 -1.25 3.04 4.34
N LEU A 21 -0.99 2.80 5.62
CA LEU A 21 -0.08 3.55 6.45
C LEU A 21 1.32 2.97 6.33
N ALA A 22 2.32 3.85 6.32
CA ALA A 22 3.72 3.46 6.50
C ALA A 22 4.43 4.55 7.29
N GLN A 23 5.37 4.15 8.16
CA GLN A 23 6.19 5.11 8.89
C GLN A 23 6.98 5.99 7.90
N GLY A 24 7.03 7.29 8.19
CA GLY A 24 7.75 8.27 7.39
C GLY A 24 9.25 8.26 7.65
N LYS A 25 9.92 9.35 7.22
CA LYS A 25 11.37 9.49 7.39
C LYS A 25 11.79 9.81 8.84
N LEU A 26 10.85 10.29 9.65
CA LEU A 26 11.04 10.66 11.05
C LEU A 26 10.05 9.88 11.92
N TRP A 27 10.38 9.67 13.19
CA TRP A 27 9.55 8.92 14.14
C TRP A 27 8.15 9.53 14.35
N ASN A 28 8.03 10.85 14.18
CA ASN A 28 6.80 11.64 14.30
C ASN A 28 6.15 11.95 12.93
N GLU A 29 6.45 11.14 11.92
CA GLU A 29 5.85 11.23 10.59
C GLU A 29 5.16 9.91 10.23
N MET A 30 3.90 9.98 9.81
CA MET A 30 3.15 8.87 9.23
C MET A 30 2.77 9.23 7.79
N THR A 31 2.91 8.28 6.88
CA THR A 31 2.41 8.45 5.51
C THR A 31 1.05 7.78 5.36
N VAL A 32 0.17 8.40 4.58
CA VAL A 32 -1.08 7.80 4.10
C VAL A 32 -0.97 7.70 2.59
N THR A 33 -0.84 6.48 2.07
CA THR A 33 -0.86 6.21 0.63
C THR A 33 -2.22 5.62 0.26
N TRP A 34 -2.88 6.12 -0.79
CA TRP A 34 -4.17 5.61 -1.27
C TRP A 34 -4.24 5.59 -2.81
N THR A 35 -5.25 4.92 -3.37
CA THR A 35 -5.47 4.83 -4.82
C THR A 35 -6.75 5.58 -5.20
N SER A 36 -6.79 6.25 -6.34
CA SER A 36 -8.01 6.83 -6.91
C SER A 36 -7.97 6.89 -8.44
N GLY A 37 -9.10 7.24 -9.05
CA GLY A 37 -9.17 7.48 -10.50
C GLY A 37 -9.05 8.96 -10.90
N TYR A 38 -8.68 9.84 -9.97
CA TYR A 38 -8.52 11.28 -10.22
C TYR A 38 -7.05 11.63 -10.47
N GLU A 39 -6.77 12.15 -11.66
CA GLU A 39 -5.47 12.78 -11.95
C GLU A 39 -5.36 14.14 -11.24
N ILE A 40 -4.14 14.64 -11.05
CA ILE A 40 -3.89 16.01 -10.54
C ILE A 40 -4.52 17.12 -11.40
N GLY A 41 -4.78 16.84 -12.68
CA GLY A 41 -5.49 17.73 -13.59
C GLY A 41 -7.02 17.63 -13.49
N GLU A 42 -7.56 16.76 -12.63
CA GLU A 42 -9.00 16.59 -12.39
C GLU A 42 -9.38 16.99 -10.96
N ALA A 43 -8.51 16.70 -9.99
CA ALA A 43 -8.70 16.99 -8.58
C ALA A 43 -7.38 17.25 -7.85
N GLU A 44 -7.43 18.10 -6.83
CA GLU A 44 -6.34 18.28 -5.86
C GLU A 44 -6.49 17.21 -4.75
N PRO A 45 -5.55 16.25 -4.61
CA PRO A 45 -5.60 15.22 -3.58
C PRO A 45 -4.98 15.69 -2.27
N PHE A 46 -5.64 15.37 -1.16
CA PHE A 46 -5.17 15.72 0.18
C PHE A 46 -5.71 14.73 1.24
N VAL A 47 -5.14 14.79 2.43
CA VAL A 47 -5.67 14.10 3.62
C VAL A 47 -6.10 15.16 4.62
N GLU A 48 -7.34 15.07 5.10
CA GLU A 48 -7.77 15.81 6.28
C GLU A 48 -7.57 14.93 7.51
N TRP A 49 -6.90 15.44 8.54
CA TRP A 49 -6.52 14.65 9.70
C TRP A 49 -6.30 15.51 10.95
N GLY A 50 -6.32 14.88 12.12
CA GLY A 50 -6.10 15.55 13.41
C GLY A 50 -6.28 14.59 14.59
N PRO A 51 -5.92 15.01 15.82
CA PRO A 51 -6.15 14.21 17.01
C PRO A 51 -7.65 13.97 17.21
N VAL A 52 -8.03 12.80 17.73
CA VAL A 52 -9.45 12.48 18.00
C VAL A 52 -10.04 13.52 18.96
N GLY A 53 -11.09 14.20 18.54
CA GLY A 53 -11.78 15.23 19.34
C GLY A 53 -11.09 16.61 19.34
N GLY A 54 -10.01 16.78 18.56
CA GLY A 54 -9.34 18.08 18.38
C GLY A 54 -9.56 18.68 16.99
N GLU A 55 -8.83 19.75 16.70
CA GLU A 55 -8.86 20.42 15.41
C GLU A 55 -8.23 19.56 14.30
N THR A 56 -8.82 19.64 13.11
CA THR A 56 -8.32 18.96 11.91
C THR A 56 -7.56 19.94 11.02
N THR A 57 -6.52 19.45 10.36
CA THR A 57 -5.78 20.16 9.32
C THR A 57 -5.82 19.38 8.00
N GLN A 58 -5.35 19.98 6.92
CA GLN A 58 -5.20 19.34 5.61
C GLN A 58 -3.72 19.26 5.24
N SER A 59 -3.29 18.08 4.79
CA SER A 59 -1.96 17.86 4.23
C SER A 59 -2.07 17.47 2.75
N PRO A 60 -1.29 18.10 1.86
CA PRO A 60 -1.33 17.77 0.43
C PRO A 60 -0.80 16.35 0.20
N ALA A 61 -1.05 15.80 -0.99
CA ALA A 61 -0.47 14.54 -1.41
C ALA A 61 0.31 14.65 -2.72
N GLY A 62 1.48 14.03 -2.75
CA GLY A 62 2.18 13.75 -4.01
C GLY A 62 1.45 12.65 -4.76
N THR A 63 1.36 12.75 -6.08
CA THR A 63 0.67 11.77 -6.93
C THR A 63 1.66 11.10 -7.88
N LEU A 64 1.61 9.77 -7.94
CA LEU A 64 2.39 8.94 -8.84
C LEU A 64 1.46 8.00 -9.62
N THR A 65 1.93 7.57 -10.78
CA THR A 65 1.33 6.48 -11.54
C THR A 65 2.44 5.82 -12.37
N PHE A 66 2.11 4.71 -13.01
CA PHE A 66 2.96 4.05 -13.99
C PHE A 66 2.11 3.63 -15.20
N HIS A 67 2.76 3.47 -16.35
CA HIS A 67 2.09 3.13 -17.60
C HIS A 67 2.55 1.78 -18.11
N ARG A 68 1.87 1.27 -19.14
CA ARG A 68 2.18 -0.03 -19.76
C ARG A 68 3.66 -0.18 -20.10
N ASN A 69 4.26 0.88 -20.66
CA ASN A 69 5.66 0.87 -21.08
C ASN A 69 6.67 1.01 -19.93
N SER A 70 6.22 1.30 -18.70
CA SER A 70 7.05 1.22 -17.49
C SER A 70 7.39 -0.22 -17.13
N MET A 71 6.59 -1.20 -17.58
CA MET A 71 6.84 -2.62 -17.34
C MET A 71 7.96 -3.15 -18.25
N CYS A 72 8.78 -4.05 -17.70
CA CYS A 72 9.95 -4.61 -18.38
C CYS A 72 9.62 -5.77 -19.33
N GLY A 73 8.49 -6.46 -19.14
CA GLY A 73 8.12 -7.61 -19.98
C GLY A 73 6.72 -8.15 -19.77
N ALA A 74 6.42 -9.28 -20.39
CA ALA A 74 5.13 -9.96 -20.26
C ALA A 74 5.06 -10.83 -18.99
N PRO A 75 3.86 -11.03 -18.38
CA PRO A 75 2.57 -10.50 -18.80
C PRO A 75 2.31 -9.01 -18.45
N ALA A 76 3.11 -8.40 -17.57
CA ALA A 76 2.92 -7.03 -17.08
C ALA A 76 2.72 -5.98 -18.18
N ARG A 77 3.56 -6.03 -19.23
CA ARG A 77 3.53 -5.11 -20.37
C ARG A 77 2.44 -5.45 -21.41
N THR A 78 1.88 -6.65 -21.35
CA THR A 78 1.02 -7.22 -22.39
C THR A 78 -0.37 -7.55 -21.86
N VAL A 79 -0.68 -8.83 -21.69
CA VAL A 79 -2.02 -9.35 -21.38
C VAL A 79 -2.44 -9.12 -19.94
N GLY A 80 -1.48 -8.96 -19.03
CA GLY A 80 -1.74 -8.70 -17.61
C GLY A 80 -1.82 -7.20 -17.28
N TRP A 81 -1.58 -6.32 -18.25
CA TRP A 81 -1.69 -4.88 -18.05
C TRP A 81 -3.12 -4.48 -17.69
N ARG A 82 -3.25 -3.74 -16.59
CA ARG A 82 -4.41 -2.93 -16.23
C ARG A 82 -3.93 -1.58 -15.75
N ASP A 83 -4.63 -0.52 -16.12
CA ASP A 83 -4.33 0.83 -15.65
C ASP A 83 -4.46 0.90 -14.11
N PRO A 84 -3.45 1.43 -13.38
CA PRO A 84 -3.46 1.46 -11.92
C PRO A 84 -4.20 2.68 -11.34
N GLY A 85 -4.72 3.58 -12.19
CA GLY A 85 -5.19 4.89 -11.76
C GLY A 85 -4.05 5.74 -11.22
N PHE A 86 -4.28 6.39 -10.08
CA PHE A 86 -3.34 7.31 -9.45
C PHE A 86 -3.12 6.95 -7.98
N ILE A 87 -1.85 6.92 -7.59
CA ILE A 87 -1.40 6.59 -6.25
C ILE A 87 -0.95 7.88 -5.57
N HIS A 88 -1.64 8.25 -4.51
CA HIS A 88 -1.38 9.48 -3.78
C HIS A 88 -0.72 9.17 -2.44
N THR A 89 0.25 9.96 -2.01
CA THR A 89 0.88 9.84 -0.68
C THR A 89 0.90 11.19 0.02
N SER A 90 0.25 11.28 1.17
CA SER A 90 0.33 12.43 2.08
C SER A 90 1.22 12.13 3.28
N PHE A 91 1.82 13.18 3.85
CA PHE A 91 2.74 13.11 4.97
C PHE A 91 2.15 13.84 6.18
N LEU A 92 1.79 13.08 7.21
CA LEU A 92 1.22 13.57 8.46
C LEU A 92 2.37 13.73 9.45
N LYS A 93 2.78 14.98 9.69
CA LYS A 93 4.01 15.36 10.42
C LYS A 93 3.70 15.91 11.80
N GLU A 94 4.72 16.03 12.64
CA GLU A 94 4.61 16.58 13.99
C GLU A 94 3.63 15.79 14.88
N LEU A 95 3.62 14.46 14.72
CA LEU A 95 2.80 13.57 15.51
C LEU A 95 3.26 13.54 16.97
N TRP A 96 2.30 13.64 17.87
CA TRP A 96 2.52 13.43 19.30
C TRP A 96 2.59 11.93 19.55
N PRO A 97 3.60 11.41 20.27
CA PRO A 97 3.75 9.96 20.44
C PRO A 97 2.54 9.35 21.14
N ASN A 98 2.16 8.14 20.72
CA ASN A 98 1.05 7.34 21.29
C ASN A 98 -0.35 7.98 21.21
N SER A 99 -0.52 9.04 20.42
CA SER A 99 -1.79 9.76 20.30
C SER A 99 -2.67 9.15 19.21
N LEU A 100 -3.99 9.19 19.42
CA LEU A 100 -4.96 8.68 18.46
C LEU A 100 -5.36 9.79 17.49
N TYR A 101 -5.24 9.52 16.20
CA TYR A 101 -5.56 10.45 15.11
C TYR A 101 -6.70 9.88 14.26
N MET A 102 -7.54 10.77 13.73
CA MET A 102 -8.46 10.47 12.64
C MET A 102 -7.94 11.02 11.33
N TYR A 103 -8.27 10.37 10.23
CA TYR A 103 -8.01 10.92 8.90
C TYR A 103 -9.09 10.51 7.90
N ARG A 104 -9.24 11.30 6.83
CA ARG A 104 -10.04 10.95 5.65
C ARG A 104 -9.36 11.44 4.38
N LEU A 105 -9.55 10.69 3.30
CA LEU A 105 -9.00 10.98 1.99
C LEU A 105 -9.92 11.97 1.29
N GLY A 106 -9.34 13.03 0.73
CA GLY A 106 -10.06 14.09 0.05
C GLY A 106 -9.54 14.32 -1.36
N HIS A 107 -10.48 14.57 -2.28
CA HIS A 107 -10.22 15.06 -3.62
C HIS A 107 -11.08 16.28 -3.88
N LYS A 108 -10.46 17.44 -4.05
CA LYS A 108 -11.15 18.67 -4.42
C LYS A 108 -11.15 18.78 -5.94
N LEU A 109 -12.30 18.53 -6.56
CA LEU A 109 -12.45 18.59 -8.01
C LEU A 109 -12.30 20.04 -8.51
N ILE A 110 -11.91 20.22 -9.77
CA ILE A 110 -11.78 21.55 -10.40
C ILE A 110 -13.07 22.39 -10.31
N ASN A 111 -14.24 21.73 -10.30
CA ASN A 111 -15.53 22.40 -10.15
C ASN A 111 -15.83 22.87 -8.71
N GLY A 112 -14.90 22.66 -7.77
CA GLY A 112 -15.00 23.07 -6.36
C GLY A 112 -15.71 22.04 -5.45
N THR A 113 -16.25 20.95 -6.00
CA THR A 113 -16.86 19.88 -5.19
C THR A 113 -15.79 18.98 -4.56
N TYR A 114 -16.13 18.37 -3.43
CA TYR A 114 -15.24 17.47 -2.71
C TYR A 114 -15.76 16.03 -2.78
N VAL A 115 -14.86 15.11 -3.08
CA VAL A 115 -15.07 13.67 -2.93
C VAL A 115 -14.29 13.21 -1.71
N TRP A 116 -14.98 12.57 -0.78
CA TRP A 116 -14.43 12.12 0.50
C TRP A 116 -14.51 10.60 0.62
N SER A 117 -13.51 9.99 1.25
CA SER A 117 -13.63 8.64 1.78
C SER A 117 -14.42 8.62 3.09
N GLN A 118 -14.68 7.40 3.60
CA GLN A 118 -14.96 7.20 5.02
C GLN A 118 -13.81 7.70 5.91
N SER A 119 -14.08 7.88 7.21
CA SER A 119 -13.07 8.23 8.19
C SER A 119 -12.34 6.99 8.71
N TYR A 120 -11.03 7.11 8.81
CA TYR A 120 -10.11 6.13 9.36
C TYR A 120 -9.46 6.66 10.65
N ARG A 121 -8.73 5.79 11.35
CA ARG A 121 -8.00 6.16 12.57
C ARG A 121 -6.71 5.36 12.69
N PHE A 122 -5.70 5.96 13.31
CA PHE A 122 -4.46 5.28 13.67
C PHE A 122 -3.91 5.85 14.98
N ARG A 123 -3.08 5.06 15.68
CA ARG A 123 -2.28 5.54 16.79
C ARG A 123 -0.88 5.87 16.29
N SER A 124 -0.38 7.07 16.56
CA SER A 124 0.99 7.45 16.23
C SER A 124 2.01 6.61 17.00
N SER A 125 3.16 6.38 16.37
CA SER A 125 4.23 5.56 16.93
C SER A 125 4.73 6.08 18.30
N PRO A 126 5.22 5.20 19.18
CA PRO A 126 6.02 5.59 20.33
C PRO A 126 7.23 6.43 19.94
N TYR A 127 7.73 7.24 20.87
CA TYR A 127 9.04 7.86 20.71
C TYR A 127 10.15 6.79 20.68
N PRO A 128 11.21 6.91 19.87
CA PRO A 128 12.31 5.95 19.87
C PRO A 128 12.95 5.79 21.26
N GLY A 129 13.04 4.55 21.75
CA GLY A 129 13.50 4.23 23.10
C GLY A 129 12.44 4.31 24.20
N GLN A 130 11.18 4.60 23.88
CA GLN A 130 10.10 4.63 24.87
C GLN A 130 9.87 3.25 25.50
N ASP A 131 9.80 3.22 26.84
CA ASP A 131 9.45 2.03 27.62
C ASP A 131 7.92 1.86 27.68
N SER A 132 7.38 1.01 26.80
CA SER A 132 5.97 0.62 26.75
C SER A 132 5.81 -0.76 26.13
N LEU A 133 4.67 -1.41 26.34
CA LEU A 133 4.34 -2.61 25.57
C LEU A 133 4.25 -2.25 24.07
N GLN A 134 4.94 -3.01 23.23
CA GLN A 134 5.08 -2.79 21.79
C GLN A 134 5.02 -4.14 21.08
N ARG A 135 4.13 -4.28 20.08
CA ARG A 135 3.75 -5.57 19.47
C ARG A 135 3.92 -5.51 17.96
N VAL A 136 4.92 -6.23 17.48
CA VAL A 136 5.35 -6.23 16.08
C VAL A 136 4.97 -7.57 15.45
N ILE A 137 4.34 -7.53 14.28
CA ILE A 137 4.07 -8.73 13.49
C ILE A 137 4.96 -8.75 12.26
N ILE A 138 5.54 -9.91 11.95
CA ILE A 138 6.46 -10.10 10.80
C ILE A 138 6.09 -11.40 10.07
N PHE A 139 5.93 -11.34 8.75
CA PHE A 139 5.73 -12.50 7.88
C PHE A 139 6.15 -12.15 6.43
N GLY A 140 6.42 -13.15 5.61
CA GLY A 140 6.60 -13.01 4.16
C GLY A 140 5.51 -13.77 3.40
N ASP A 141 5.48 -13.61 2.08
CA ASP A 141 4.87 -14.58 1.17
C ASP A 141 3.34 -14.75 1.35
N MET A 142 2.65 -13.69 1.81
CA MET A 142 1.21 -13.81 2.11
C MET A 142 0.38 -13.95 0.84
N GLY A 143 0.73 -13.23 -0.23
CA GLY A 143 -0.07 -13.11 -1.44
C GLY A 143 -1.50 -12.64 -1.19
N LYS A 144 -2.42 -13.06 -2.06
CA LYS A 144 -3.85 -12.71 -1.98
C LYS A 144 -4.76 -13.94 -2.05
N GLY A 145 -6.06 -13.75 -1.85
CA GLY A 145 -7.06 -14.76 -2.19
C GLY A 145 -8.46 -14.17 -2.37
N GLU A 146 -9.28 -14.80 -3.20
CA GLU A 146 -10.67 -14.39 -3.41
C GLU A 146 -11.60 -14.94 -2.32
N ILE A 147 -12.25 -14.04 -1.59
CA ILE A 147 -13.18 -14.40 -0.50
C ILE A 147 -14.40 -15.15 -1.02
N ASP A 148 -14.82 -14.87 -2.27
CA ASP A 148 -15.97 -15.52 -2.91
C ASP A 148 -15.64 -16.89 -3.54
N GLY A 149 -14.37 -17.33 -3.46
CA GLY A 149 -13.92 -18.61 -4.00
C GLY A 149 -13.64 -18.59 -5.51
N SER A 150 -13.63 -17.43 -6.16
CA SER A 150 -13.26 -17.29 -7.57
C SER A 150 -11.84 -17.78 -7.86
N LEU A 151 -11.62 -18.23 -9.10
CA LEU A 151 -10.28 -18.53 -9.61
C LEU A 151 -9.69 -17.32 -10.32
N GLU A 152 -8.38 -17.22 -10.27
CA GLU A 152 -7.63 -16.12 -10.87
C GLU A 152 -6.19 -16.55 -11.20
N TYR A 153 -5.44 -15.67 -11.89
CA TYR A 153 -4.02 -15.91 -12.15
C TYR A 153 -3.24 -15.99 -10.84
N ASN A 154 -2.18 -16.79 -10.83
CA ASN A 154 -1.27 -16.95 -9.68
C ASN A 154 -2.02 -17.29 -8.37
N ASN A 155 -3.10 -18.07 -8.44
CA ASN A 155 -3.90 -18.46 -7.28
C ASN A 155 -3.29 -19.68 -6.56
N PHE A 156 -2.16 -19.48 -5.85
CA PHE A 156 -1.45 -20.54 -5.12
C PHE A 156 -1.20 -20.22 -3.64
N GLN A 157 -1.70 -19.09 -3.12
CA GLN A 157 -1.48 -18.65 -1.73
C GLN A 157 -2.63 -19.05 -0.81
N SER A 158 -2.85 -20.36 -0.63
CA SER A 158 -3.98 -20.90 0.16
C SER A 158 -4.06 -20.39 1.61
N GLY A 159 -2.94 -19.95 2.19
CA GLY A 159 -2.87 -19.38 3.54
C GLY A 159 -3.26 -17.90 3.63
N SER A 160 -3.34 -17.17 2.51
CA SER A 160 -3.44 -15.71 2.46
C SER A 160 -4.61 -15.15 3.27
N LEU A 161 -5.81 -15.69 3.05
CA LEU A 161 -7.03 -15.26 3.73
C LEU A 161 -7.02 -15.63 5.22
N ASN A 162 -6.42 -16.75 5.59
CA ASN A 162 -6.30 -17.13 7.00
C ASN A 162 -5.36 -16.20 7.76
N THR A 163 -4.18 -15.91 7.19
CA THR A 163 -3.24 -14.93 7.77
C THR A 163 -3.90 -13.57 7.91
N THR A 164 -4.50 -13.06 6.82
CA THR A 164 -5.23 -11.77 6.83
C THR A 164 -6.30 -11.75 7.91
N LYS A 165 -7.11 -12.80 8.02
CA LYS A 165 -8.18 -12.91 9.03
C LYS A 165 -7.64 -12.86 10.46
N GLN A 166 -6.54 -13.55 10.76
CA GLN A 166 -5.95 -13.51 12.10
C GLN A 166 -5.43 -12.12 12.45
N LEU A 167 -4.77 -11.45 11.51
CA LEU A 167 -4.30 -10.08 11.71
C LEU A 167 -5.44 -9.09 11.93
N ILE A 168 -6.54 -9.23 11.18
CA ILE A 168 -7.74 -8.40 11.37
C ILE A 168 -8.35 -8.63 12.76
N ASN A 169 -8.46 -9.89 13.18
CA ASN A 169 -9.05 -10.23 14.48
C ASN A 169 -8.23 -9.68 15.65
N ASP A 170 -6.91 -9.57 15.50
CA ASP A 170 -6.00 -9.10 16.55
C ASP A 170 -5.46 -7.68 16.31
N VAL A 171 -6.04 -6.92 15.36
CA VAL A 171 -5.50 -5.62 14.92
C VAL A 171 -5.41 -4.59 16.06
N GLU A 172 -6.30 -4.65 17.06
CA GLU A 172 -6.25 -3.80 18.26
C GLU A 172 -5.04 -4.11 19.16
N ASN A 173 -4.44 -5.30 18.99
CA ASN A 173 -3.24 -5.74 19.67
C ASN A 173 -1.98 -5.74 18.79
N ILE A 174 -2.06 -5.19 17.59
CA ILE A 174 -0.94 -5.07 16.68
C ILE A 174 -0.57 -3.59 16.59
N ASP A 175 0.71 -3.29 16.74
CA ASP A 175 1.19 -1.92 16.75
C ASP A 175 1.84 -1.53 15.40
N ILE A 176 2.45 -2.51 14.72
CA ILE A 176 3.07 -2.37 13.40
C ILE A 176 3.22 -3.76 12.73
N VAL A 177 3.10 -3.80 11.40
CA VAL A 177 3.28 -5.02 10.58
C VAL A 177 4.47 -4.84 9.63
N PHE A 178 5.28 -5.88 9.50
CA PHE A 178 6.28 -6.02 8.45
C PHE A 178 5.94 -7.22 7.55
N HIS A 179 5.66 -6.95 6.29
CA HIS A 179 5.50 -7.96 5.26
C HIS A 179 6.77 -8.00 4.40
N ILE A 180 7.62 -9.00 4.63
CA ILE A 180 9.02 -9.01 4.21
C ILE A 180 9.24 -9.64 2.82
N GLY A 181 8.53 -9.13 1.82
CA GLY A 181 8.64 -9.56 0.42
C GLY A 181 7.57 -10.55 0.00
N ASP A 182 7.45 -10.76 -1.31
CA ASP A 182 6.48 -11.64 -1.96
C ASP A 182 5.04 -11.27 -1.61
N ILE A 183 4.70 -10.05 -2.03
CA ILE A 183 3.60 -9.27 -1.49
C ILE A 183 2.26 -9.84 -1.95
N SER A 184 2.02 -9.79 -3.27
CA SER A 184 0.72 -10.12 -3.86
C SER A 184 0.78 -11.31 -4.82
N TYR A 185 1.97 -11.68 -5.29
CA TYR A 185 2.14 -12.61 -6.42
C TYR A 185 1.33 -12.20 -7.68
N ALA A 186 1.14 -10.88 -7.88
CA ALA A 186 0.53 -10.37 -9.11
C ALA A 186 1.30 -10.83 -10.35
N CYS A 187 2.64 -10.84 -10.27
CA CYS A 187 3.58 -11.31 -11.29
C CYS A 187 3.13 -10.90 -12.71
N GLY A 188 2.80 -9.62 -12.86
CA GLY A 188 2.41 -8.98 -14.10
C GLY A 188 0.91 -9.01 -14.43
N TYR A 189 0.06 -9.64 -13.63
CA TYR A 189 -1.40 -9.48 -13.71
C TYR A 189 -1.85 -8.35 -12.78
N LEU A 190 -1.71 -7.11 -13.27
CA LEU A 190 -1.68 -5.91 -12.44
C LEU A 190 -2.97 -5.58 -11.70
N SER A 191 -4.11 -6.16 -12.08
CA SER A 191 -5.36 -6.03 -11.33
C SER A 191 -5.26 -6.53 -9.89
N GLN A 192 -4.33 -7.44 -9.63
CA GLN A 192 -4.18 -8.09 -8.33
C GLN A 192 -3.49 -7.19 -7.29
N TRP A 193 -2.84 -6.10 -7.71
CA TRP A 193 -2.33 -5.09 -6.78
C TRP A 193 -3.47 -4.34 -6.08
N ASP A 194 -4.52 -3.95 -6.81
CA ASP A 194 -5.72 -3.35 -6.20
C ASP A 194 -6.41 -4.35 -5.26
N GLN A 195 -6.56 -5.61 -5.69
CA GLN A 195 -7.10 -6.70 -4.85
C GLN A 195 -6.32 -6.86 -3.55
N PHE A 196 -4.98 -6.87 -3.62
CA PHE A 196 -4.14 -6.99 -2.43
C PHE A 196 -4.26 -5.77 -1.52
N THR A 197 -4.25 -4.54 -2.06
CA THR A 197 -4.44 -3.33 -1.22
C THR A 197 -5.81 -3.30 -0.55
N ALA A 198 -6.86 -3.80 -1.21
CA ALA A 198 -8.17 -3.97 -0.61
C ALA A 198 -8.18 -5.05 0.47
N GLN A 199 -7.53 -6.20 0.24
CA GLN A 199 -7.44 -7.30 1.21
C GLN A 199 -6.78 -6.86 2.52
N ILE A 200 -5.73 -6.04 2.46
CA ILE A 200 -5.03 -5.57 3.68
C ILE A 200 -5.59 -4.27 4.26
N GLU A 201 -6.51 -3.58 3.58
CA GLU A 201 -7.08 -2.29 4.03
C GLU A 201 -7.53 -2.32 5.50
N PRO A 202 -8.21 -3.36 6.02
CA PRO A 202 -8.64 -3.40 7.42
C PRO A 202 -7.50 -3.41 8.46
N ILE A 203 -6.27 -3.72 8.02
CA ILE A 203 -5.03 -3.71 8.81
C ILE A 203 -4.26 -2.42 8.51
N ALA A 204 -3.90 -2.22 7.24
CA ALA A 204 -2.99 -1.17 6.80
C ALA A 204 -3.57 0.25 6.91
N SER A 205 -4.90 0.40 6.99
CA SER A 205 -5.53 1.70 7.28
C SER A 205 -5.50 2.08 8.78
N ARG A 206 -5.06 1.17 9.66
CA ARG A 206 -5.06 1.35 11.12
C ARG A 206 -3.67 1.33 11.73
N VAL A 207 -2.80 0.46 11.24
CA VAL A 207 -1.41 0.31 11.69
C VAL A 207 -0.45 0.43 10.52
N PRO A 208 0.81 0.87 10.73
CA PRO A 208 1.78 0.92 9.65
C PRO A 208 2.03 -0.49 9.10
N TYR A 209 1.96 -0.62 7.78
CA TYR A 209 2.18 -1.87 7.04
C TYR A 209 3.45 -1.70 6.21
N MET A 210 4.58 -2.05 6.82
CA MET A 210 5.92 -1.88 6.27
C MET A 210 6.26 -3.07 5.37
N LEU A 211 6.97 -2.80 4.27
CA LEU A 211 7.24 -3.80 3.25
C LEU A 211 8.73 -3.98 2.98
N ALA A 212 9.13 -5.19 2.61
CA ALA A 212 10.35 -5.44 1.84
C ALA A 212 9.98 -5.84 0.40
N SER A 213 10.96 -5.84 -0.50
CA SER A 213 10.81 -6.37 -1.86
C SER A 213 11.35 -7.80 -1.89
N GLY A 214 10.60 -8.72 -2.51
CA GLY A 214 11.05 -10.07 -2.84
C GLY A 214 11.24 -10.26 -4.35
N ASN A 215 11.60 -11.47 -4.75
CA ASN A 215 11.83 -11.85 -6.15
C ASN A 215 10.56 -11.67 -7.01
N HIS A 216 9.37 -11.96 -6.46
CA HIS A 216 8.12 -11.76 -7.19
C HIS A 216 7.72 -10.29 -7.39
N GLU A 217 8.39 -9.35 -6.70
CA GLU A 217 8.27 -7.93 -6.99
C GLU A 217 9.29 -7.47 -8.02
N ARG A 218 10.54 -7.96 -7.96
CA ARG A 218 11.68 -7.29 -8.59
C ARG A 218 12.34 -8.06 -9.74
N ASP A 219 12.37 -9.38 -9.71
CA ASP A 219 13.21 -10.16 -10.61
C ASP A 219 12.75 -10.12 -12.06
N TRP A 220 13.65 -9.61 -12.92
CA TRP A 220 13.52 -9.69 -14.36
C TRP A 220 14.90 -9.62 -15.03
N PRO A 221 15.25 -10.49 -15.99
CA PRO A 221 16.58 -10.48 -16.60
C PRO A 221 16.87 -9.15 -17.31
N GLY A 222 18.13 -8.69 -17.20
CA GLY A 222 18.57 -7.47 -17.88
C GLY A 222 18.07 -6.16 -17.27
N THR A 223 17.51 -6.20 -16.05
CA THR A 223 16.99 -5.01 -15.35
C THR A 223 17.86 -4.54 -14.18
N GLY A 224 19.00 -5.20 -13.94
CA GLY A 224 19.91 -4.88 -12.85
C GLY A 224 19.51 -5.43 -11.47
N SER A 225 18.51 -6.34 -11.40
CA SER A 225 18.37 -7.22 -10.23
C SER A 225 19.56 -8.18 -10.16
N PHE A 226 19.99 -8.53 -8.95
CA PHE A 226 21.01 -9.51 -8.65
C PHE A 226 20.58 -10.91 -9.10
N TYR A 227 19.32 -11.26 -8.86
CA TYR A 227 18.70 -12.45 -9.41
C TYR A 227 18.06 -12.14 -10.77
N GLY A 228 18.39 -12.96 -11.76
CA GLY A 228 17.94 -12.81 -13.14
C GLY A 228 16.69 -13.65 -13.45
N ASN A 229 15.84 -13.93 -12.46
CA ASN A 229 14.66 -14.76 -12.63
C ASN A 229 13.56 -13.99 -13.38
N TYR A 230 12.49 -14.69 -13.75
CA TYR A 230 11.31 -14.10 -14.40
C TYR A 230 10.14 -13.91 -13.40
N ASP A 231 10.42 -14.00 -12.10
CA ASP A 231 9.42 -14.18 -11.03
C ASP A 231 8.47 -12.99 -10.90
N SER A 232 8.94 -11.78 -11.24
CA SER A 232 8.10 -10.59 -11.24
C SER A 232 7.09 -10.54 -12.40
N GLY A 233 7.15 -11.46 -13.37
CA GLY A 233 6.29 -11.43 -14.56
C GLY A 233 6.36 -10.13 -15.37
N GLY A 234 7.52 -9.47 -15.35
CA GLY A 234 7.79 -8.25 -16.11
C GLY A 234 7.49 -6.96 -15.36
N GLU A 235 7.05 -7.03 -14.10
CA GLU A 235 6.84 -5.86 -13.24
C GLU A 235 8.12 -5.10 -12.87
N CYS A 236 9.24 -5.81 -12.68
CA CYS A 236 10.56 -5.27 -12.39
C CYS A 236 10.59 -4.19 -11.28
N GLY A 237 9.83 -4.42 -10.20
CA GLY A 237 9.76 -3.57 -9.02
C GLY A 237 8.79 -2.38 -9.12
N VAL A 238 8.30 -2.06 -10.32
CA VAL A 238 7.55 -0.81 -10.57
C VAL A 238 6.24 -0.71 -9.77
N PRO A 239 5.38 -1.74 -9.74
CA PRO A 239 4.16 -1.69 -8.92
C PRO A 239 4.49 -1.63 -7.42
N ALA A 240 5.36 -2.50 -6.91
CA ALA A 240 5.74 -2.53 -5.50
C ALA A 240 6.26 -1.18 -5.00
N GLN A 241 7.20 -0.57 -5.73
CA GLN A 241 7.81 0.72 -5.37
C GLN A 241 6.87 1.91 -5.55
N THR A 242 5.71 1.75 -6.19
CA THR A 242 4.74 2.82 -6.44
C THR A 242 3.51 2.70 -5.55
N MET A 243 2.90 1.52 -5.51
CA MET A 243 1.68 1.21 -4.74
C MET A 243 1.88 1.39 -3.24
N PHE A 244 3.11 1.17 -2.77
CA PHE A 244 3.48 1.28 -1.36
C PHE A 244 4.58 2.31 -1.14
N TYR A 245 4.49 3.00 -0.01
CA TYR A 245 5.53 3.91 0.46
C TYR A 245 6.45 3.18 1.44
N THR A 246 7.75 3.39 1.30
CA THR A 246 8.76 3.07 2.31
C THR A 246 9.66 4.30 2.49
N PRO A 247 10.25 4.52 3.68
CA PRO A 247 11.12 5.66 3.95
C PRO A 247 12.53 5.50 3.34
N ALA A 248 12.69 4.65 2.33
CA ALA A 248 13.94 4.46 1.61
C ALA A 248 14.41 5.77 0.96
N GLU A 249 15.72 6.03 1.01
CA GLU A 249 16.34 7.15 0.31
C GLU A 249 16.06 7.08 -1.19
N ASN A 250 16.15 5.86 -1.74
CA ASN A 250 15.76 5.54 -3.10
C ASN A 250 14.79 4.35 -3.09
N ARG A 251 13.51 4.61 -3.39
CA ARG A 251 12.45 3.58 -3.40
C ARG A 251 12.68 2.45 -4.41
N ALA A 252 13.47 2.67 -5.46
CA ALA A 252 13.84 1.60 -6.40
C ALA A 252 14.91 0.66 -5.86
N LYS A 253 15.66 1.09 -4.83
CA LYS A 253 16.62 0.25 -4.10
C LYS A 253 15.97 -0.51 -2.94
N PHE A 254 14.81 -0.02 -2.46
CA PHE A 254 13.92 -0.62 -1.46
C PHE A 254 14.51 -0.94 -0.07
N TRP A 255 15.80 -0.73 0.18
CA TRP A 255 16.35 -0.84 1.53
C TRP A 255 16.12 0.42 2.35
N TYR A 256 15.82 0.26 3.64
CA TYR A 256 15.58 1.37 4.56
C TYR A 256 15.73 0.93 6.01
N THR A 257 15.74 1.92 6.91
CA THR A 257 15.63 1.70 8.35
C THR A 257 14.37 2.35 8.88
N THR A 258 13.79 1.79 9.93
CA THR A 258 12.67 2.41 10.64
C THR A 258 12.67 2.03 12.12
N ASP A 259 11.92 2.77 12.93
CA ASP A 259 11.92 2.66 14.39
C ASP A 259 10.49 2.50 14.92
N TYR A 260 10.28 1.57 15.86
CA TYR A 260 9.05 1.50 16.63
C TYR A 260 9.37 1.35 18.11
N GLY A 261 9.35 2.47 18.84
CA GLY A 261 9.71 2.47 20.26
C GLY A 261 11.12 1.91 20.51
N MET A 262 11.23 0.78 21.20
CA MET A 262 12.49 0.10 21.51
C MET A 262 13.11 -0.64 20.32
N PHE A 263 12.38 -0.82 19.23
CA PHE A 263 12.81 -1.60 18.07
C PHE A 263 13.40 -0.72 16.97
N ARG A 264 14.58 -1.10 16.49
CA ARG A 264 15.17 -0.65 15.22
C ARG A 264 15.09 -1.78 14.20
N PHE A 265 14.54 -1.49 13.03
CA PHE A 265 14.49 -2.43 11.90
C PHE A 265 15.41 -1.94 10.78
N CYS A 266 16.19 -2.86 10.22
CA CYS A 266 17.00 -2.65 9.02
C CYS A 266 16.49 -3.58 7.94
N ILE A 267 15.80 -3.02 6.95
CA ILE A 267 15.14 -3.76 5.88
C ILE A 267 16.08 -3.76 4.68
N ALA A 268 16.53 -4.96 4.30
CA ALA A 268 17.30 -5.16 3.08
C ALA A 268 16.37 -5.37 1.87
N ASN A 269 16.94 -5.24 0.69
CA ASN A 269 16.38 -5.78 -0.55
C ASN A 269 17.32 -6.88 -1.03
N THR A 270 16.81 -8.10 -1.15
CA THR A 270 17.59 -9.28 -1.56
C THR A 270 17.78 -9.38 -3.07
N GLU A 271 16.97 -8.63 -3.83
CA GLU A 271 16.94 -8.62 -5.30
C GLU A 271 17.75 -7.48 -5.91
#